data_AF-A0A916M8S2-F1
#
_entry.id   AF-A0A916M8S2-F1
#
_cell.length_a   1.000
_cell.length_b   1.000
_cell.length_c   1.000
_cell.angle_alpha   90.00
_cell.angle_beta   90.00
_cell.angle_gamma   90.00
#
_symmetry.space_group_name_H-M   'P 1'
#
loop_
_entity.id
_entity.type
_entity.pdbx_description
1 polymer ?
#
loop_
_entity_poly.entity_id
_entity_poly.type
_entity_poly.pdbx_seq_one_letter_code
_entity_poly.pdbx_strand_id
1 'polypeptide(L)'
;MSSNERVSLRVLQFASELADRCRAQFPRHCSACDRRFASFEQYLIETTPVGVPVEYDSAPDDPFGIVEFANCTCGTTLSVRWDGPPSEQRVALRRAIVEDAKHTGGGPTAVLTLLRAAIRRVALGASHLG
;
A
#
# COMPACT_ATOMS: atom_id res chain seq x y z
N MET A 1 23.25 -19.08 15.52
CA MET A 1 22.51 -19.46 14.29
C MET A 1 21.62 -18.28 13.92
N SER A 2 22.07 -17.39 13.04
CA SER A 2 21.30 -16.21 12.63
C SER A 2 21.27 -16.13 11.11
N SER A 3 20.59 -17.11 10.51
CA SER A 3 20.21 -17.09 9.11
C SER A 3 19.01 -16.16 8.94
N ASN A 4 19.23 -14.86 9.07
CA ASN A 4 18.27 -13.87 8.59
C ASN A 4 18.64 -13.58 7.12
N GLU A 5 18.53 -14.62 6.31
CA GLU A 5 18.59 -14.51 4.86
C GLU A 5 17.45 -13.56 4.50
N ARG A 6 17.82 -12.34 4.07
CA ARG A 6 16.84 -11.35 3.60
C ARG A 6 16.16 -11.97 2.39
N VAL A 7 15.08 -12.70 2.61
CA VAL A 7 14.23 -13.20 1.53
C VAL A 7 13.73 -11.96 0.81
N SER A 8 14.37 -11.67 -0.32
CA SER A 8 13.95 -10.60 -1.21
C SER A 8 12.67 -11.04 -1.87
N LEU A 9 11.53 -10.60 -1.32
CA LEU A 9 10.23 -10.91 -1.88
C LEU A 9 10.06 -10.18 -3.21
N ARG A 10 9.64 -10.92 -4.24
CA ARG A 10 9.41 -10.38 -5.59
C ARG A 10 8.38 -9.26 -5.55
N VAL A 11 7.40 -9.36 -4.65
CA VAL A 11 6.36 -8.34 -4.46
C VAL A 11 6.95 -6.95 -4.18
N LEU A 12 8.12 -6.86 -3.55
CA LEU A 12 8.70 -5.58 -3.15
C LEU A 12 9.21 -4.75 -4.33
N GLN A 13 9.48 -5.38 -5.48
CA GLN A 13 9.87 -4.66 -6.70
C GLN A 13 8.76 -3.72 -7.21
N PHE A 14 7.51 -3.99 -6.85
CA PHE A 14 6.35 -3.17 -7.22
C PHE A 14 6.19 -1.94 -6.33
N ALA A 15 6.89 -1.85 -5.20
CA ALA A 15 6.62 -0.83 -4.17
C ALA A 15 6.77 0.61 -4.68
N SER A 16 7.75 0.89 -5.56
CA SER A 16 7.97 2.24 -6.09
C SER A 16 6.85 2.70 -7.01
N GLU A 17 6.54 1.90 -8.04
CA GLU A 17 5.45 2.18 -8.99
C GLU A 17 4.10 2.33 -8.26
N LEU A 18 3.84 1.45 -7.28
CA LEU A 18 2.62 1.53 -6.48
C LEU A 18 2.60 2.80 -5.61
N ALA A 19 3.72 3.21 -5.01
CA ALA A 19 3.81 4.46 -4.25
C ALA A 19 3.53 5.69 -5.12
N ASP A 20 4.07 5.74 -6.34
CA ASP A 20 3.86 6.85 -7.28
C ASP A 20 2.39 6.94 -7.71
N ARG A 21 1.74 5.80 -7.96
CA ARG A 21 0.30 5.76 -8.24
C ARG A 21 -0.53 6.28 -7.08
N CYS A 22 -0.19 5.90 -5.85
CA CYS A 22 -0.88 6.39 -4.66
C CYS A 22 -0.68 7.91 -4.49
N ARG A 23 0.54 8.41 -4.74
CA ARG A 23 0.85 9.85 -4.69
C ARG A 23 0.03 10.68 -5.66
N ALA A 24 -0.39 10.11 -6.80
CA ALA A 24 -1.25 10.78 -7.76
C ALA A 24 -2.73 10.82 -7.33
N GLN A 25 -3.18 9.90 -6.47
CA GLN A 25 -4.61 9.62 -6.24
C GLN A 25 -5.09 9.78 -4.80
N PHE A 26 -4.19 10.04 -3.84
CA PHE A 26 -4.57 10.14 -2.44
C PHE A 26 -5.63 11.24 -2.17
N PRO A 27 -6.51 11.04 -1.18
CA PRO A 27 -7.44 12.07 -0.72
C PRO A 27 -6.68 13.31 -0.25
N ARG A 28 -6.95 14.46 -0.87
CA ARG A 28 -6.31 15.74 -0.52
C ARG A 28 -6.99 16.48 0.62
N HIS A 29 -8.18 16.05 1.03
CA HIS A 29 -8.86 16.61 2.19
C HIS A 29 -9.77 15.59 2.87
N CYS A 30 -9.99 15.77 4.18
CA CYS A 30 -11.03 15.08 4.94
C CYS A 30 -12.30 15.93 4.93
N SER A 31 -13.42 15.39 4.44
CA SER A 31 -14.70 16.11 4.40
C SER A 31 -15.38 16.30 5.75
N ALA A 32 -14.90 15.62 6.81
CA ALA A 32 -15.50 15.70 8.14
C ALA A 32 -14.82 16.74 9.06
N CYS A 33 -13.52 16.98 8.91
CA CYS A 33 -12.78 17.96 9.73
C CYS A 33 -12.06 19.03 8.90
N ASP A 34 -12.28 19.05 7.59
CA ASP A 34 -11.68 19.97 6.61
C ASP A 34 -10.14 19.98 6.57
N ARG A 35 -9.49 19.01 7.22
CA ARG A 35 -8.05 18.83 7.16
C ARG A 35 -7.62 18.64 5.71
N ARG A 36 -6.58 19.37 5.30
CA ARG A 36 -5.98 19.28 3.98
C ARG A 36 -4.63 18.59 4.06
N PHE A 37 -4.37 17.71 3.10
CA PHE A 37 -3.10 17.02 2.95
C PHE A 37 -2.40 17.60 1.72
N ALA A 38 -1.36 18.40 1.94
CA ALA A 38 -0.61 19.06 0.87
C ALA A 38 0.18 18.06 0.02
N SER A 39 0.64 16.96 0.63
CA SER A 39 1.37 15.88 -0.04
C SER A 39 0.90 14.51 0.43
N PHE A 40 1.28 13.47 -0.32
CA PHE A 40 0.95 12.10 0.03
C PHE A 40 1.66 11.67 1.31
N GLU A 41 2.86 12.16 1.56
CA GLU A 41 3.64 11.91 2.76
C GLU A 41 2.94 12.48 3.99
N GLN A 42 2.43 13.71 3.90
CA GLN A 42 1.60 14.28 4.96
C GLN A 42 0.35 13.42 5.20
N TYR A 43 -0.34 13.00 4.14
CA TYR A 43 -1.46 12.07 4.26
C TYR A 43 -1.08 10.78 4.98
N LEU A 44 0.05 10.16 4.64
CA LEU A 44 0.51 8.92 5.28
C LEU A 44 0.88 9.10 6.76
N ILE A 45 1.40 10.27 7.15
CA ILE A 45 1.75 10.60 8.54
C ILE A 45 0.49 10.90 9.36
N GLU A 46 -0.48 11.59 8.78
CA GLU A 46 -1.69 12.07 9.47
C GLU A 46 -2.88 11.11 9.33
N THR A 47 -2.66 9.91 8.79
CA THR A 47 -3.68 8.86 8.69
C THR A 47 -3.15 7.50 9.12
N THR A 48 -4.06 6.68 9.64
CA THR A 48 -3.75 5.31 10.06
C THR A 48 -4.47 4.32 9.14
N PRO A 49 -3.76 3.41 8.44
CA PRO A 49 -4.39 2.37 7.63
C PRO A 49 -5.39 1.54 8.46
N VAL A 50 -6.55 1.25 7.88
CA VAL A 50 -7.57 0.41 8.52
C VAL A 50 -7.30 -1.06 8.17
N GLY A 51 -7.28 -1.92 9.18
CA GLY A 51 -7.19 -3.37 9.01
C GLY A 51 -5.89 -3.90 8.37
N VAL A 52 -5.92 -5.18 8.03
CA VAL A 52 -4.87 -5.86 7.26
C VAL A 52 -5.23 -5.87 5.77
N PRO A 53 -4.26 -5.77 4.86
CA PRO A 53 -4.54 -5.82 3.44
C PRO A 53 -4.97 -7.24 3.07
N VAL A 54 -6.06 -7.35 2.32
CA VAL A 54 -6.62 -8.61 1.85
C VAL A 54 -6.82 -8.52 0.35
N GLU A 55 -6.54 -9.61 -0.35
CA GLU A 55 -6.86 -9.72 -1.76
C GLU A 55 -8.37 -9.88 -1.90
N TYR A 56 -8.99 -8.98 -2.66
CA TYR A 56 -10.43 -9.00 -2.91
C TYR A 56 -10.66 -8.90 -4.42
N ASP A 57 -10.91 -10.04 -5.05
CA ASP A 57 -11.07 -10.13 -6.51
C ASP A 57 -12.20 -9.26 -7.05
N SER A 58 -13.19 -8.96 -6.21
CA SER A 58 -14.34 -8.14 -6.55
C SER A 58 -14.18 -6.66 -6.19
N ALA A 59 -13.07 -6.23 -5.58
CA ALA A 59 -12.80 -4.81 -5.35
C ALA A 59 -12.27 -4.19 -6.66
N PRO A 60 -13.04 -3.31 -7.34
CA PRO A 60 -12.65 -2.75 -8.63
C PRO A 60 -11.42 -1.82 -8.50
N ASP A 61 -11.33 -1.12 -7.37
CA ASP A 61 -10.39 -0.03 -7.15
C ASP A 61 -9.12 -0.51 -6.40
N ASP A 62 -9.28 -1.30 -5.33
CA ASP A 62 -8.15 -1.88 -4.58
C ASP A 62 -8.23 -3.39 -4.40
N PRO A 63 -7.95 -4.17 -5.46
CA PRO A 63 -8.02 -5.63 -5.38
C PRO A 63 -7.01 -6.25 -4.40
N PHE A 64 -6.10 -5.46 -3.81
CA PHE A 64 -5.05 -5.94 -2.91
C PHE A 64 -5.14 -5.33 -1.50
N GLY A 65 -6.12 -4.47 -1.22
CA GLY A 65 -6.34 -3.80 0.06
C GLY A 65 -5.14 -2.96 0.55
N ILE A 66 -4.30 -2.47 -0.37
CA ILE A 66 -3.02 -1.82 -0.05
C ILE A 66 -3.21 -0.38 0.45
N VAL A 67 -4.22 0.33 -0.07
CA VAL A 67 -4.47 1.77 0.16
C VAL A 67 -5.93 2.12 0.45
N GLU A 68 -6.86 1.18 0.34
CA GLU A 68 -8.31 1.41 0.32
C GLU A 68 -8.86 2.31 1.44
N PHE A 69 -8.45 2.08 2.69
CA PHE A 69 -9.00 2.79 3.85
C PHE A 69 -7.92 3.28 4.81
N ALA A 70 -7.99 4.56 5.17
CA ALA A 70 -7.20 5.14 6.24
C ALA A 70 -8.04 6.07 7.11
N ASN A 71 -7.91 5.94 8.42
CA ASN A 71 -8.58 6.83 9.37
C ASN A 71 -7.80 8.14 9.47
N CYS A 72 -8.49 9.25 9.24
CA CYS A 72 -7.99 10.57 9.60
C CYS A 72 -7.87 10.68 11.13
N THR A 73 -7.03 11.59 11.62
CA THR A 73 -6.89 11.88 13.06
C THR A 73 -8.19 12.27 13.75
N CYS A 74 -9.20 12.76 13.00
CA CYS A 74 -10.53 13.06 13.54
C CYS A 74 -11.41 11.81 13.74
N GLY A 75 -10.96 10.62 13.31
CA GLY A 75 -11.68 9.36 13.41
C GLY A 75 -12.48 8.96 12.16
N THR A 76 -12.67 9.88 11.21
CA THR A 76 -13.36 9.58 9.93
C THR A 76 -12.48 8.71 9.03
N THR A 77 -13.05 7.63 8.51
CA THR A 77 -12.40 6.80 7.47
C THR A 77 -12.43 7.53 6.13
N LEU A 78 -11.25 7.72 5.56
CA LEU A 78 -11.05 8.18 4.20
C LEU A 78 -10.92 6.97 3.29
N SER A 79 -11.69 6.95 2.21
CA SER A 79 -11.51 5.99 1.12
C SER A 79 -10.58 6.58 0.07
N VAL A 80 -9.62 5.77 -0.38
CA VAL A 80 -8.76 6.11 -1.51
C VAL A 80 -9.37 5.48 -2.76
N ARG A 81 -9.74 6.31 -3.74
CA ARG A 81 -9.97 5.79 -5.08
C ARG A 81 -8.61 5.42 -5.65
N TRP A 82 -8.43 4.15 -5.98
CA TRP A 82 -7.20 3.65 -6.58
C TRP A 82 -7.56 2.96 -7.89
N ASP A 83 -6.90 3.30 -8.98
CA ASP A 83 -7.15 2.62 -10.27
C ASP A 83 -6.28 1.36 -10.46
N GLY A 84 -5.50 0.98 -9.43
CA GLY A 84 -4.60 -0.16 -9.51
C GLY A 84 -3.38 0.07 -10.41
N PRO A 85 -2.51 -0.95 -10.54
CA PRO A 85 -1.61 -1.04 -11.67
C PRO A 85 -2.38 -1.51 -12.94
N PRO A 86 -1.85 -1.29 -14.16
CA PRO A 86 -2.42 -1.79 -15.41
C PRO A 86 -2.58 -3.31 -15.38
N SER A 87 -3.48 -3.87 -16.21
CA SER A 87 -3.87 -5.28 -16.18
C SER A 87 -2.69 -6.26 -16.19
N GLU A 88 -1.67 -6.04 -17.01
CA GLU A 88 -0.47 -6.90 -17.06
C GLU A 88 0.32 -6.87 -15.75
N GLN A 89 0.56 -5.68 -15.20
CA GLN A 89 1.23 -5.51 -13.92
C GLN A 89 0.40 -6.07 -12.76
N ARG A 90 -0.94 -6.00 -12.85
CA ARG A 90 -1.86 -6.59 -11.88
C ARG A 90 -1.73 -8.11 -11.85
N VAL A 91 -1.65 -8.76 -13.02
CA VAL A 91 -1.40 -10.21 -13.13
C VAL A 91 -0.01 -10.56 -12.59
N ALA A 92 1.02 -9.77 -12.92
CA ALA A 92 2.38 -9.99 -12.43
C ALA A 92 2.48 -9.85 -10.91
N LEU A 93 1.85 -8.83 -10.33
CA LEU A 93 1.78 -8.60 -8.89
C LEU A 93 1.07 -9.75 -8.18
N ARG A 94 -0.09 -10.19 -8.70
CA ARG A 94 -0.82 -11.35 -8.17
C ARG A 94 0.02 -12.62 -8.17
N ARG A 95 0.71 -12.91 -9.28
CA ARG A 95 1.63 -14.06 -9.37
C ARG A 95 2.75 -13.95 -8.32
N ALA A 96 3.37 -12.78 -8.18
CA ALA A 96 4.41 -12.55 -7.19
C ALA A 96 3.89 -12.76 -5.76
N ILE A 97 2.69 -12.28 -5.43
CA ILE A 97 2.06 -12.50 -4.11
C ILE A 97 1.89 -13.98 -3.83
N VAL A 98 1.34 -14.74 -4.77
CA VAL A 98 1.11 -16.19 -4.62
C VAL A 98 2.43 -16.95 -4.46
N GLU A 99 3.46 -16.58 -5.21
CA GLU A 99 4.80 -17.18 -5.09
C GLU A 99 5.44 -16.87 -3.74
N ASP A 100 5.50 -15.59 -3.36
CA ASP A 100 6.08 -15.13 -2.10
C ASP A 100 5.31 -15.67 -0.87
N ALA A 101 4.00 -15.88 -0.99
CA ALA A 101 3.18 -16.47 0.07
C ALA A 101 3.59 -17.92 0.39
N LYS A 102 4.02 -18.68 -0.63
CA LYS A 102 4.55 -20.04 -0.45
C LYS A 102 5.88 -20.04 0.31
N HIS A 103 6.66 -18.96 0.18
CA HIS A 103 8.00 -18.85 0.79
C HIS A 103 7.97 -18.29 2.22
N THR A 104 7.00 -17.42 2.54
CA THR A 104 6.95 -16.71 3.83
C THR A 104 6.24 -17.46 4.96
N GLY A 105 5.53 -18.56 4.66
CA GLY A 105 4.76 -19.33 5.65
C GLY A 105 3.53 -18.61 6.24
N GLY A 106 3.37 -17.30 5.99
CA GLY A 106 2.30 -16.44 6.53
C GLY A 106 1.13 -16.15 5.56
N GLY A 107 1.14 -16.76 4.37
CA GLY A 107 0.09 -16.60 3.35
C GLY A 107 0.06 -15.21 2.67
N PRO A 108 -0.88 -15.00 1.72
CA PRO A 108 -0.96 -13.78 0.92
C PRO A 108 -1.08 -12.48 1.74
N THR A 109 -1.84 -12.50 2.84
CA THR A 109 -2.01 -11.33 3.74
C THR A 109 -0.69 -10.87 4.36
N ALA A 110 0.21 -11.80 4.73
CA ALA A 110 1.53 -11.42 5.25
C ALA A 110 2.37 -10.73 4.17
N VAL A 111 2.36 -11.26 2.94
CA VAL A 111 3.06 -10.67 1.80
C VAL A 111 2.52 -9.27 1.47
N LEU A 112 1.19 -9.12 1.41
CA LEU A 112 0.53 -7.83 1.18
C LEU A 112 0.83 -6.82 2.30
N THR A 113 0.92 -7.27 3.55
CA THR A 113 1.30 -6.41 4.68
C THR A 113 2.72 -5.88 4.50
N LEU A 114 3.66 -6.72 4.08
CA LEU A 114 5.03 -6.32 3.77
C LEU A 114 5.10 -5.36 2.59
N LEU A 115 4.30 -5.59 1.54
CA LEU A 115 4.18 -4.70 0.40
C LEU A 115 3.65 -3.32 0.81
N ARG A 116 2.56 -3.26 1.58
CA ARG A 116 1.99 -2.01 2.10
C ARG A 116 3.02 -1.24 2.94
N ALA A 117 3.78 -1.93 3.79
CA ALA A 117 4.86 -1.32 4.55
C ALA A 117 6.00 -0.80 3.65
N ALA A 118 6.34 -1.51 2.57
CA ALA A 118 7.36 -1.07 1.62
C ALA A 118 6.93 0.15 0.82
N ILE A 119 5.68 0.21 0.35
CA ILE A 119 5.10 1.37 -0.33
C ILE A 119 5.17 2.61 0.56
N ARG A 120 4.76 2.48 1.83
CA ARG A 120 4.87 3.57 2.81
C ARG A 120 6.30 4.02 3.01
N ARG A 121 7.26 3.09 3.11
CA ARG A 121 8.69 3.43 3.24
C ARG A 121 9.24 4.14 2.02
N VAL A 122 8.91 3.70 0.80
CA VAL A 122 9.34 4.38 -0.43
C VAL A 122 8.75 5.79 -0.50
N ALA A 123 7.45 5.93 -0.22
CA ALA A 123 6.77 7.22 -0.23
C ALA A 123 7.39 8.22 0.77
N LEU A 124 7.65 7.79 2.00
CA LEU A 124 8.24 8.63 3.05
C LEU A 124 9.74 8.87 2.84
N GLY A 125 10.47 7.88 2.30
CA GLY A 125 11.93 7.97 2.06
C GLY A 125 12.31 8.84 0.86
N ALA A 126 11.41 9.01 -0.13
CA ALA A 126 11.63 9.91 -1.25
C ALA A 126 11.76 11.39 -0.83
N SER A 127 11.37 11.75 0.39
CA SER A 127 11.39 13.13 0.91
C SER A 127 12.70 13.54 1.60
N HIS A 128 13.75 12.71 1.57
CA HIS A 128 15.07 13.02 2.15
C HIS A 128 16.17 13.37 1.13
N LEU A 129 15.80 13.63 -0.14
CA LEU A 129 16.73 14.05 -1.20
C LEU A 129 16.35 15.41 -1.83
N GLY A 130 15.59 16.24 -1.12
CA GLY A 130 15.25 17.61 -1.52
C GLY A 130 15.95 18.64 -0.65
#